data_AF-A0A0F9PGH0-F1
#
_entry.id   AF-A0A0F9PGH0-F1
#
_cell.length_a   1.000
_cell.length_b   1.000
_cell.length_c   1.000
_cell.angle_alpha   90.00
_cell.angle_beta   90.00
_cell.angle_gamma   90.00
#
_symmetry.space_group_name_H-M   'P 1'
#
loop_
_entity.id
_entity.type
_entity.pdbx_description
1 polymer ?
#
loop_
_entity_poly.entity_id
_entity_poly.type
_entity_poly.pdbx_seq_one_letter_code
_entity_poly.pdbx_strand_id
1 'polypeptide(L)'
;MKRLFTSDVAYYGDQFLPKREDFPVVLKSFSKLIELCEKQENLELYPSHNSYPCDITLITDLYKGIENIENLWDTKKPFDFFEAWQIDDESGKFRYYISRI
;
A
#
# COMPACT_ATOMS: atom_id res chain seq x y z
N MET A 1 -11.93 16.15 -25.16
CA MET A 1 -10.99 16.59 -24.11
C MET A 1 -11.58 16.20 -22.76
N LYS A 2 -11.26 14.99 -22.25
CA LYS A 2 -11.75 14.53 -20.94
C LYS A 2 -10.87 15.19 -19.88
N ARG A 3 -11.45 16.06 -19.05
CA ARG A 3 -10.81 16.51 -17.82
C ARG A 3 -10.81 15.30 -16.88
N LEU A 4 -9.66 14.66 -16.69
CA LEU A 4 -9.47 13.72 -15.59
C LEU A 4 -9.68 14.54 -14.32
N PHE A 5 -10.58 14.09 -13.44
CA PHE A 5 -10.80 14.75 -12.18
C PHE A 5 -9.46 14.78 -11.43
N THR A 6 -9.10 15.92 -10.87
CA THR A 6 -7.88 16.08 -10.07
C THR A 6 -7.87 15.22 -8.80
N SER A 7 -8.99 14.56 -8.48
CA SER A 7 -9.10 13.51 -7.46
C SER A 7 -8.81 12.09 -7.97
N ASP A 8 -8.73 11.88 -9.28
CA ASP A 8 -8.49 10.58 -9.93
C ASP A 8 -7.01 10.30 -10.20
N VAL A 9 -6.10 11.15 -9.70
CA VAL A 9 -4.69 10.78 -9.63
C VAL A 9 -4.55 9.82 -8.47
N ALA A 10 -5.01 8.58 -8.67
CA ALA A 10 -4.64 7.46 -7.83
C ALA A 10 -3.11 7.45 -7.80
N TYR A 11 -2.53 7.85 -6.68
CA TYR A 11 -1.10 7.81 -6.45
C TYR A 11 -0.71 6.34 -6.39
N TYR A 12 -0.53 5.72 -7.56
CA TYR A 12 -0.23 4.31 -7.68
C TYR A 12 1.10 4.05 -6.98
N GLY A 13 1.06 3.27 -5.89
CA GLY A 13 2.22 3.00 -5.04
C GLY A 13 2.28 3.82 -3.75
N ASP A 14 1.58 4.96 -3.63
CA ASP A 14 1.52 5.69 -2.36
C ASP A 14 0.52 5.01 -1.40
N GLN A 15 0.99 4.65 -0.21
CA GLN A 15 0.26 3.89 0.80
C GLN A 15 0.15 4.71 2.07
N PHE A 16 -1.09 5.01 2.47
CA PHE A 16 -1.37 5.75 3.69
C PHE A 16 -1.62 4.77 4.82
N LEU A 17 -0.77 4.81 5.83
CA LEU A 17 -0.77 3.90 6.96
C LEU A 17 -1.08 4.64 8.26
N PRO A 18 -1.75 3.97 9.22
CA PRO A 18 -1.96 4.53 10.55
C PRO A 18 -0.63 4.64 11.30
N LYS A 19 -0.69 4.93 12.60
CA LYS A 19 0.50 4.87 13.44
C LYS A 19 1.10 3.47 13.40
N ARG A 20 2.41 3.41 13.64
CA ARG A 20 3.16 2.14 13.69
C ARG A 20 2.59 1.15 14.70
N GLU A 21 2.03 1.63 15.81
CA GLU A 21 1.37 0.78 16.82
C GLU A 21 0.14 0.03 16.28
N ASP A 22 -0.50 0.54 15.23
CA ASP A 22 -1.68 -0.06 14.60
C ASP A 22 -1.32 -0.98 13.41
N PHE A 23 -0.04 -1.09 13.04
CA PHE A 23 0.40 -1.97 11.95
C PHE A 23 -0.06 -3.43 12.12
N PRO A 24 -0.06 -4.03 13.33
CA PRO A 24 -0.59 -5.38 13.52
C PRO A 24 -2.05 -5.54 13.08
N VAL A 25 -2.88 -4.49 13.21
CA VAL A 25 -4.28 -4.51 12.75
C VAL A 25 -4.36 -4.47 11.23
N VAL A 26 -3.52 -3.65 10.60
CA VAL A 26 -3.40 -3.55 9.13
C VAL A 26 -2.92 -4.87 8.54
N LEU A 27 -1.83 -5.43 9.05
CA LEU A 27 -1.26 -6.71 8.61
C LEU A 27 -2.26 -7.85 8.80
N LYS A 28 -2.98 -7.89 9.92
CA LYS A 28 -4.05 -8.89 10.14
C LYS A 28 -5.17 -8.77 9.11
N SER A 29 -5.50 -7.56 8.67
CA SER A 29 -6.52 -7.33 7.65
C SER A 29 -6.05 -7.80 6.28
N PHE A 30 -4.80 -7.49 5.90
CA PHE A 30 -4.18 -8.00 4.68
C PHE A 30 -4.06 -9.53 4.68
N SER A 31 -3.63 -10.13 5.78
CA SER A 31 -3.55 -11.59 5.92
C SER A 31 -4.89 -12.26 5.67
N LYS A 32 -5.99 -11.74 6.23
CA LYS A 32 -7.34 -12.25 5.95
C LYS A 32 -7.73 -12.10 4.49
N LEU A 33 -7.38 -10.99 3.85
CA LEU A 33 -7.66 -10.76 2.44
C LEU A 33 -6.88 -11.74 1.56
N ILE A 34 -5.60 -11.97 1.85
CA ILE A 34 -4.76 -12.96 1.18
C ILE A 34 -5.38 -14.35 1.32
N GLU A 35 -5.75 -14.77 2.53
CA GLU A 35 -6.42 -16.06 2.74
C GLU A 35 -7.73 -16.19 1.96
N LEU A 36 -8.52 -15.12 1.86
CA LEU A 36 -9.76 -15.12 1.09
C LEU A 36 -9.48 -15.29 -0.41
N CYS A 37 -8.45 -14.63 -0.92
CA CYS A 37 -8.01 -14.77 -2.31
C CYS A 37 -7.48 -16.18 -2.60
N GLU A 38 -6.67 -16.76 -1.71
CA GLU A 38 -6.11 -18.11 -1.87
C GLU A 38 -7.18 -19.21 -1.84
N LYS A 39 -8.27 -19.01 -1.08
CA LYS A 39 -9.41 -19.95 -1.02
C LYS A 39 -10.31 -19.89 -2.27
N GLN A 40 -10.12 -18.91 -3.15
CA GLN A 40 -10.92 -18.71 -4.36
C GLN A 40 -10.12 -19.18 -5.58
N GLU A 41 -10.43 -20.37 -6.11
CA GLU A 41 -9.75 -20.93 -7.28
C GLU A 41 -9.89 -20.08 -8.57
N ASN A 42 -10.89 -19.20 -8.64
CA ASN A 42 -11.21 -18.38 -9.82
C ASN A 42 -11.37 -16.89 -9.49
N LEU A 43 -10.49 -16.32 -8.67
CA LEU A 43 -10.53 -14.89 -8.36
C LEU A 43 -10.01 -14.05 -9.54
N GLU A 44 -10.91 -13.68 -10.45
CA GLU A 44 -10.63 -12.67 -11.47
C GLU A 44 -10.73 -11.27 -10.86
N LEU A 45 -9.58 -10.72 -10.47
CA LEU A 45 -9.49 -9.32 -10.06
C LEU A 45 -9.66 -8.45 -11.31
N TYR A 46 -10.77 -7.73 -11.37
CA TYR A 46 -11.10 -6.88 -12.51
C TYR A 46 -9.98 -5.85 -12.74
N PRO A 47 -9.40 -5.74 -13.94
CA PRO A 47 -8.33 -4.77 -14.18
C PRO A 47 -8.90 -3.36 -14.03
N SER A 48 -8.35 -2.60 -13.08
CA SER A 48 -8.70 -1.20 -12.89
C SER A 48 -8.11 -0.38 -14.04
N HIS A 49 -8.83 -0.29 -15.16
CA HIS A 49 -8.61 0.63 -16.29
C HIS A 49 -7.23 0.72 -16.94
N ASN A 50 -6.21 -0.04 -16.52
CA ASN A 50 -4.86 0.01 -17.07
C ASN A 50 -4.24 -1.39 -17.10
N SER A 51 -3.34 -1.58 -18.05
CA SER A 51 -2.65 -2.80 -18.48
C SER A 51 -1.82 -3.54 -17.42
N TYR A 52 -2.02 -3.28 -16.14
CA TYR A 52 -1.31 -3.94 -15.04
C TYR A 52 -2.18 -5.05 -14.47
N PRO A 53 -1.72 -6.31 -14.45
CA PRO A 53 -2.42 -7.37 -13.74
C PRO A 53 -2.43 -7.03 -12.25
N CYS A 54 -3.59 -6.61 -11.74
CA CYS A 54 -3.87 -6.53 -10.31
C CYS A 54 -4.15 -7.95 -9.84
N ASP A 55 -3.13 -8.80 -9.74
CA ASP A 55 -3.27 -10.13 -9.14
C ASP A 55 -2.93 -10.10 -7.64
N ILE A 56 -3.03 -11.26 -6.96
CA ILE A 56 -2.76 -11.39 -5.53
C ILE A 56 -1.36 -10.89 -5.13
N THR A 57 -0.41 -10.84 -6.06
CA THR A 57 0.96 -10.38 -5.79
C THR A 57 1.00 -8.94 -5.29
N LEU A 58 0.08 -8.07 -5.73
CA LEU A 58 0.05 -6.68 -5.25
C LEU A 58 -0.25 -6.63 -3.74
N ILE A 59 -1.19 -7.43 -3.28
CA ILE A 59 -1.60 -7.50 -1.87
C ILE A 59 -0.49 -8.16 -1.05
N THR A 60 0.09 -9.25 -1.55
CA THR A 60 1.18 -9.97 -0.90
C THR A 60 2.45 -9.12 -0.78
N ASP A 61 2.79 -8.36 -1.82
CA ASP A 61 3.94 -7.47 -1.80
C ASP A 61 3.71 -6.28 -0.87
N LEU A 62 2.50 -5.73 -0.83
CA LEU A 62 2.15 -4.66 0.10
C LEU A 62 2.24 -5.16 1.55
N TYR A 63 1.73 -6.36 1.84
CA TYR A 63 1.87 -6.99 3.16
C TYR A 63 3.34 -7.08 3.59
N LYS A 64 4.19 -7.66 2.74
CA LYS A 64 5.64 -7.81 3.01
C LYS A 64 6.33 -6.47 3.15
N GLY A 65 5.97 -5.50 2.32
CA GLY A 65 6.51 -4.15 2.37
C GLY A 65 6.20 -3.46 3.68
N ILE A 66 4.95 -3.56 4.18
CA ILE A 66 4.56 -3.01 5.48
C ILE A 66 5.30 -3.71 6.62
N GLU A 67 5.44 -5.03 6.57
CA GLU A 67 6.21 -5.81 7.55
C GLU A 67 7.70 -5.37 7.60
N ASN A 68 8.26 -5.02 6.44
CA ASN A 68 9.65 -4.58 6.31
C ASN A 68 9.89 -3.11 6.71
N ILE A 69 8.85 -2.30 6.95
CA ILE A 69 9.00 -0.89 7.34
C ILE A 69 9.87 -0.75 8.60
N GLU A 70 9.85 -1.72 9.52
CA GLU A 70 10.70 -1.70 10.71
C GLU A 70 12.19 -1.61 10.37
N ASN A 71 12.64 -2.36 9.37
CA ASN A 71 14.02 -2.34 8.89
C ASN A 71 14.36 -1.03 8.15
N LEU A 72 13.36 -0.36 7.59
CA LEU A 72 13.51 0.90 6.85
C LEU A 72 13.28 2.14 7.73
N TRP A 73 12.95 1.97 9.01
CA TRP A 73 12.45 3.06 9.86
C TRP A 73 13.42 4.22 10.02
N ASP A 74 14.73 3.96 9.95
CA ASP A 74 15.76 4.99 10.07
C ASP A 74 15.93 5.82 8.80
N THR A 75 15.35 5.39 7.68
CA THR A 75 15.35 6.13 6.41
C THR A 75 14.21 7.15 6.31
N LYS A 76 13.27 7.13 7.27
CA LYS A 76 12.07 7.97 7.24
C LYS A 76 12.39 9.46 7.17
N LYS A 77 11.57 10.19 6.42
CA LYS A 77 11.65 11.65 6.29
C LYS A 77 10.31 12.26 6.72
N PRO A 78 10.31 13.44 7.37
CA PRO A 78 9.07 14.14 7.64
C PRO A 78 8.41 14.56 6.32
N PHE A 79 7.10 14.36 6.22
CA PHE A 79 6.27 14.85 5.13
C PHE A 79 5.10 15.65 5.71
N ASP A 80 5.30 16.96 5.83
CA ASP A 80 4.43 17.85 6.63
C ASP A 80 3.06 18.06 6.02
N PHE A 81 2.92 17.95 4.69
CA PHE A 81 1.62 18.10 4.03
C PHE A 81 0.56 17.10 4.53
N PHE A 82 0.98 15.91 4.97
CA PHE A 82 0.09 14.89 5.54
C PHE A 82 0.32 14.65 7.04
N GLU A 83 1.15 15.46 7.71
CA GLU A 83 1.57 15.19 9.09
C GLU A 83 2.05 13.74 9.28
N ALA A 84 2.82 13.24 8.30
CA ALA A 84 3.23 11.83 8.20
C ALA A 84 4.75 11.66 8.11
N TRP A 85 5.23 10.46 8.40
CA TRP A 85 6.56 9.99 7.99
C TRP A 85 6.47 9.38 6.60
N GLN A 86 7.34 9.81 5.69
CA GLN A 86 7.53 9.19 4.39
C GLN A 86 8.67 8.18 4.44
N ILE A 87 8.42 6.97 3.94
CA ILE A 87 9.43 5.94 3.67
C ILE A 87 9.22 5.46 2.24
N ASP A 88 10.27 5.46 1.43
CA ASP A 88 10.25 4.88 0.08
C ASP A 88 10.81 3.45 0.15
N ASP A 89 10.11 2.47 -0.40
CA ASP A 89 10.60 1.08 -0.47
C ASP A 89 11.80 0.97 -1.42
N GLU A 90 12.73 0.06 -1.13
CA GLU A 90 13.93 -0.18 -1.96
C GLU A 90 13.57 -0.61 -3.39
N SER A 91 12.46 -1.33 -3.55
CA SER A 91 11.96 -1.75 -4.86
C SER A 91 11.39 -0.59 -5.68
N GLY A 92 11.11 0.56 -5.06
CA GLY A 92 10.40 1.68 -5.66
C GLY A 92 8.91 1.41 -5.95
N LYS A 93 8.39 0.23 -5.56
CA LYS A 93 6.98 -0.15 -5.80
C LYS A 93 6.01 0.60 -4.89
N PHE A 94 6.44 0.91 -3.68
CA PHE A 94 5.62 1.58 -2.69
C PHE A 94 6.33 2.77 -2.04
N ARG A 95 5.52 3.78 -1.70
CA ARG A 95 5.88 4.86 -0.80
C ARG A 95 4.90 4.88 0.34
N TYR A 96 5.39 4.79 1.56
CA TYR A 96 4.56 4.76 2.77
C TYR A 96 4.49 6.15 3.40
N TYR A 97 3.27 6.62 3.65
CA TYR A 97 3.00 7.78 4.51
C TYR A 97 2.36 7.29 5.81
N ILE A 98 3.11 7.36 6.90
CA ILE A 98 2.74 6.79 8.20
C ILE A 98 2.37 7.93 9.15
N SER A 99 1.17 7.91 9.73
CA SER A 99 0.70 9.00 10.62
C SER A 99 1.69 9.28 11.76
N ARG A 100 1.95 10.57 12.01
CA ARG A 100 2.63 11.04 13.24
C ARG A 100 1.66 11.27 14.40
N ILE A 101 0.38 11.51 14.08
CA ILE A 101 -0.67 11.98 15.00
C ILE A 101 -1.57 10.83 15.40
#